data_AF-A0A1T4WED7-F1
#
_entry.id   AF-A0A1T4WED7-F1
#
_cell.length_a   1.000
_cell.length_b   1.000
_cell.length_c   1.000
_cell.angle_alpha   90.00
_cell.angle_beta   90.00
_cell.angle_gamma   90.00
#
_symmetry.space_group_name_H-M   'P 1'
#
loop_
_entity.id
_entity.type
_entity.pdbx_description
1 polymer ?
#
loop_
_entity_poly.entity_id
_entity_poly.type
_entity_poly.pdbx_seq_one_letter_code
_entity_poly.pdbx_strand_id
1 'polypeptide(L)'
;MKKIIAIVLCLVLVLSLVGCGNNNQSSDTHDTNYEEGYTAGYEDGYNDGKQQMTENKKCFAQFSGAFTATVEQLLTDYYVAPGKTIAVVHLFQDRPFLLWFQEDLTGELVEGTPYVFEFKTFEVELPADEENPDISDYMYSIEVTNYRVAEENEIGLASKLPTVEIVSK
;
A
#
# COMPACT_ATOMS: atom_id res chain seq x y z
N MET A 1 12.50 -47.24 -43.78
CA MET A 1 11.25 -46.77 -43.14
C MET A 1 11.46 -45.56 -42.21
N LYS A 2 12.38 -45.59 -41.23
CA LYS A 2 12.60 -44.45 -40.30
C LYS A 2 12.99 -43.11 -40.96
N LYS A 3 13.80 -43.11 -42.03
CA LYS A 3 14.22 -41.88 -42.74
C LYS A 3 13.09 -41.22 -43.55
N ILE A 4 12.15 -42.00 -44.06
CA ILE A 4 11.00 -41.50 -44.83
C ILE A 4 10.00 -40.81 -43.89
N ILE A 5 9.78 -41.40 -42.69
CA ILE A 5 8.92 -40.82 -41.66
C ILE A 5 9.44 -39.45 -41.21
N ALA A 6 10.75 -39.30 -41.02
CA ALA A 6 11.34 -38.02 -40.62
C ALA A 6 11.18 -36.93 -41.69
N ILE A 7 11.32 -37.28 -42.97
CA ILE A 7 11.16 -36.32 -44.08
C ILE A 7 9.70 -35.88 -44.23
N VAL A 8 8.75 -36.82 -44.09
CA VAL A 8 7.31 -36.53 -44.14
C VAL A 8 6.89 -35.66 -42.95
N LEU A 9 7.40 -35.96 -41.74
CA LEU A 9 7.11 -35.16 -40.54
C LEU A 9 7.63 -33.72 -40.68
N CYS A 10 8.83 -33.55 -41.25
CA CYS A 10 9.41 -32.24 -41.50
C CYS A 10 8.59 -31.45 -42.53
N LEU A 11 8.17 -32.09 -43.63
CA LEU A 11 7.34 -31.47 -44.67
C LEU A 11 5.97 -31.00 -44.18
N VAL A 12 5.30 -31.79 -43.32
CA VAL A 12 4.02 -31.40 -42.70
C VAL A 12 4.19 -30.19 -41.78
N LEU A 13 5.32 -30.12 -41.07
CA LEU A 13 5.65 -29.01 -40.18
C LEU A 13 5.84 -27.70 -40.97
N VAL A 14 6.58 -27.72 -42.08
CA VAL A 14 6.77 -26.51 -42.91
C VAL A 14 5.46 -26.06 -43.56
N LEU A 15 4.60 -26.98 -44.00
CA LEU A 15 3.29 -26.63 -44.58
C LEU A 15 2.33 -26.00 -43.56
N SER A 16 2.43 -26.35 -42.27
CA SER A 16 1.63 -25.72 -41.20
C SER A 16 2.03 -24.28 -40.88
N LEU A 17 3.25 -23.85 -41.26
CA LEU A 17 3.78 -22.52 -40.97
C LEU A 17 3.44 -21.46 -42.04
N VAL A 18 2.93 -21.87 -43.21
CA VAL A 18 2.58 -20.96 -44.32
C VAL A 18 1.12 -20.42 -44.22
N GLY A 19 0.40 -20.79 -43.14
CA GLY A 19 -0.98 -20.36 -42.88
C GLY A 19 -1.15 -19.06 -42.10
N CYS A 20 -0.07 -18.42 -41.62
CA CYS A 20 -0.16 -17.08 -41.03
C CYS A 20 -0.07 -16.03 -42.14
N GLY A 21 -1.22 -15.80 -42.78
CA GLY A 21 -1.41 -14.71 -43.73
C GLY A 21 -0.91 -13.40 -43.14
N ASN A 22 -0.02 -12.76 -43.89
CA ASN A 22 0.48 -11.43 -43.63
C ASN A 22 -0.68 -10.42 -43.78
N ASN A 23 -1.41 -10.18 -42.69
CA ASN A 23 -2.30 -9.04 -42.61
C ASN A 23 -1.41 -7.80 -42.50
N ASN A 24 -1.10 -7.16 -43.63
CA ASN A 24 -0.76 -5.75 -43.61
C ASN A 24 -1.99 -5.04 -43.03
N GLN A 25 -1.99 -4.80 -41.72
CA GLN A 25 -2.82 -3.75 -41.14
C GLN A 25 -2.29 -2.44 -41.72
N SER A 26 -2.88 -2.01 -42.83
CA SER A 26 -2.84 -0.61 -43.22
C SER A 26 -3.50 0.16 -42.07
N SER A 27 -2.70 0.92 -41.34
CA SER A 27 -3.15 1.82 -40.28
C SER A 27 -3.78 3.11 -40.84
N ASP A 28 -4.04 3.20 -42.15
CA ASP A 28 -4.41 4.46 -42.81
C ASP A 28 -5.92 4.69 -42.94
N THR A 29 -6.74 4.06 -42.08
CA THR A 29 -8.14 4.50 -41.95
C THR A 29 -8.26 5.30 -40.66
N HIS A 30 -8.07 6.62 -40.80
CA HIS A 30 -8.39 7.58 -39.75
C HIS A 30 -9.90 7.52 -39.49
N ASP A 31 -10.30 6.97 -38.33
CA ASP A 31 -11.70 6.98 -37.91
C ASP A 31 -12.10 8.42 -37.57
N THR A 32 -12.88 9.04 -38.46
CA THR A 32 -13.37 10.42 -38.28
C THR A 32 -14.26 10.57 -37.04
N ASN A 33 -14.78 9.48 -36.48
CA ASN A 33 -15.60 9.52 -35.26
C ASN A 33 -14.78 9.69 -33.98
N TYR A 34 -13.46 9.49 -34.02
CA TYR A 34 -12.60 9.67 -32.83
C TYR A 34 -12.43 11.15 -32.46
N GLU A 35 -12.48 12.05 -33.45
CA GLU A 35 -12.31 13.50 -33.24
C GLU A 35 -13.63 14.22 -32.90
N GLU A 36 -14.77 13.70 -33.33
CA GLU A 36 -16.08 14.32 -33.05
C GLU A 36 -16.47 14.23 -31.56
N GLY A 37 -16.08 13.13 -30.89
CA GLY A 37 -16.29 12.97 -29.44
C GLY A 37 -15.42 13.92 -28.59
N TYR A 38 -14.21 14.24 -29.06
CA TYR A 38 -13.34 15.22 -28.40
C TYR A 38 -13.90 16.64 -28.51
N THR A 39 -14.52 16.99 -29.64
CA THR A 39 -14.99 18.36 -29.88
C THR A 39 -16.32 18.66 -29.17
N ALA A 40 -17.24 17.69 -29.12
CA ALA A 40 -18.54 17.86 -28.45
C ALA A 40 -18.44 18.02 -26.92
N GLY A 41 -17.42 17.42 -26.29
CA GLY A 41 -17.18 17.52 -24.84
C GLY A 41 -16.65 18.89 -24.37
N TYR A 42 -16.22 19.77 -25.29
CA TYR A 42 -15.76 21.12 -24.93
C TYR A 42 -16.88 22.18 -24.96
N GLU A 43 -17.96 21.96 -25.71
CA GLU A 43 -19.05 22.95 -25.85
C GLU A 43 -20.17 22.79 -24.80
N ASP A 44 -20.43 21.57 -24.35
CA ASP A 44 -21.15 21.34 -23.09
C ASP A 44 -20.15 21.61 -21.96
N GLY A 45 -19.94 22.90 -21.69
CA GLY A 45 -18.91 23.40 -20.79
C GLY A 45 -18.84 22.53 -19.54
N TYR A 46 -17.61 22.15 -19.18
CA TYR A 46 -17.31 21.67 -17.85
C TYR A 46 -18.07 22.59 -16.89
N ASN A 47 -19.14 22.08 -16.27
CA ASN A 47 -19.60 22.65 -15.02
C ASN A 47 -18.33 22.61 -14.18
N ASP A 48 -17.71 23.78 -13.98
CA ASP A 48 -16.57 23.85 -13.12
C ASP A 48 -17.07 23.21 -11.83
N GLY A 49 -16.43 22.12 -11.42
CA GLY A 49 -16.85 21.33 -10.28
C GLY A 49 -16.75 22.11 -8.97
N LYS A 50 -16.97 23.42 -8.99
CA LYS A 50 -17.57 24.19 -7.92
C LYS A 50 -18.99 23.69 -7.66
N GLN A 51 -19.12 22.38 -7.36
CA GLN A 51 -19.80 22.05 -6.13
C GLN A 51 -19.24 23.03 -5.11
N GLN A 52 -20.11 23.92 -4.65
CA GLN A 52 -19.82 24.83 -3.56
C GLN A 52 -19.03 24.03 -2.53
N MET A 53 -17.73 24.35 -2.41
CA MET A 53 -16.93 24.00 -1.26
C MET A 53 -17.57 24.77 -0.11
N THR A 54 -18.69 24.25 0.38
CA THR A 54 -19.08 24.40 1.77
C THR A 54 -17.82 23.99 2.50
N GLU A 55 -17.21 24.92 3.25
CA GLU A 55 -15.93 24.71 3.93
C GLU A 55 -15.91 23.28 4.47
N ASN A 56 -15.14 22.37 3.86
CA ASN A 56 -15.12 20.99 4.27
C ASN A 56 -14.59 21.01 5.69
N LYS A 57 -15.49 20.79 6.66
CA LYS A 57 -15.14 20.78 8.07
C LYS A 57 -14.06 19.73 8.23
N LYS A 58 -12.84 20.16 8.53
CA LYS A 58 -11.70 19.26 8.63
C LYS A 58 -11.95 18.30 9.79
N CYS A 59 -11.97 17.03 9.48
CA CYS A 59 -12.06 15.96 10.46
C CYS A 59 -10.64 15.53 10.83
N PHE A 60 -10.38 15.31 12.11
CA PHE A 60 -9.09 14.83 12.56
C PHE A 60 -9.28 13.55 13.39
N ALA A 61 -8.29 12.68 13.40
CA ALA A 61 -8.19 11.59 14.36
C ALA A 61 -7.02 11.84 15.30
N GLN A 62 -7.25 11.63 16.59
CA GLN A 62 -6.21 11.58 17.59
C GLN A 62 -5.92 10.12 17.94
N PHE A 63 -4.66 9.73 17.81
CA PHE A 63 -4.16 8.41 18.20
C PHE A 63 -3.40 8.53 19.52
N SER A 64 -3.69 7.64 20.47
CA SER A 64 -3.00 7.64 21.77
C SER A 64 -2.90 6.23 22.37
N GLY A 65 -2.09 6.10 23.43
CA GLY A 65 -1.95 4.87 24.20
C GLY A 65 -0.82 3.98 23.70
N ALA A 66 -1.14 2.70 23.49
CA ALA A 66 -0.18 1.67 23.12
C ALA A 66 -0.82 0.63 22.21
N PHE A 67 -0.01 -0.10 21.45
CA PHE A 67 -0.46 -1.18 20.59
C PHE A 67 0.46 -2.39 20.67
N THR A 68 -0.09 -3.59 20.49
CA THR A 68 0.71 -4.81 20.35
C THR A 68 1.05 -5.02 18.88
N ALA A 69 2.33 -5.18 18.55
CA ALA A 69 2.76 -5.61 17.22
C ALA A 69 3.88 -6.64 17.30
N THR A 70 3.92 -7.55 16.33
CA THR A 70 5.00 -8.54 16.19
C THR A 70 6.08 -7.97 15.29
N VAL A 71 7.34 -8.07 15.73
CA VAL A 71 8.49 -7.69 14.90
C VAL A 71 8.71 -8.77 13.85
N GLU A 72 8.51 -8.45 12.59
CA GLU A 72 8.73 -9.37 11.48
C GLU A 72 10.19 -9.36 11.03
N GLN A 73 10.77 -8.16 10.91
CA GLN A 73 12.12 -7.98 10.42
C GLN A 73 12.75 -6.71 10.99
N LEU A 74 14.05 -6.77 11.31
CA LEU A 74 14.83 -5.57 11.61
C LEU A 74 15.61 -5.13 10.38
N LEU A 75 15.42 -3.87 10.00
CA LEU A 75 16.14 -3.23 8.91
C LEU A 75 17.20 -2.31 9.50
N THR A 76 18.45 -2.53 9.08
CA THR A 76 19.53 -1.59 9.35
C THR A 76 19.42 -0.44 8.36
N ASP A 77 19.23 0.78 8.86
CA ASP A 77 19.35 1.98 8.03
C ASP A 77 20.84 2.29 7.83
N TYR A 78 21.35 2.04 6.62
CA TYR A 78 22.75 2.26 6.28
C TYR A 78 23.06 3.72 5.88
N TYR A 79 22.04 4.60 5.77
CA TYR A 79 22.18 5.96 5.25
C TYR A 79 21.76 7.06 6.23
N VAL A 80 20.78 6.80 7.11
CA VAL A 80 20.38 7.73 8.17
C VAL A 80 21.25 7.48 9.40
N ALA A 81 21.57 8.56 10.13
CA ALA A 81 22.55 8.61 11.22
C ALA A 81 22.71 7.33 12.07
N PRO A 82 23.96 6.97 12.45
CA PRO A 82 24.26 5.72 13.16
C PRO A 82 23.49 5.62 14.49
N GLY A 83 22.44 4.81 14.50
CA GLY A 83 21.65 4.50 15.69
C GLY A 83 20.14 4.38 15.47
N LYS A 84 19.60 4.79 14.32
CA LYS A 84 18.18 4.56 14.01
C LYS A 84 17.96 3.15 13.46
N THR A 85 17.10 2.38 14.13
CA THR A 85 16.64 1.08 13.65
C THR A 85 15.22 1.23 13.11
N ILE A 86 14.95 0.57 11.99
CA ILE A 86 13.60 0.45 11.44
C ILE A 86 13.16 -0.99 11.67
N ALA A 87 11.98 -1.21 12.25
CA ALA A 87 11.37 -2.53 12.29
C ALA A 87 10.22 -2.60 11.30
N VAL A 88 10.11 -3.73 10.61
CA VAL A 88 8.86 -4.16 9.99
C VAL A 88 8.06 -4.84 11.08
N VAL A 89 6.85 -4.34 11.35
CA VAL A 89 5.97 -4.88 12.39
C VAL A 89 4.58 -5.10 11.83
N HIS A 90 3.82 -6.02 12.40
CA HIS A 90 2.41 -6.21 12.04
C HIS A 90 1.52 -6.34 13.28
N LEU A 91 0.30 -5.81 13.20
CA LEU A 91 -0.75 -6.09 14.18
C LEU A 91 -1.27 -7.53 13.99
N PHE A 92 -2.08 -8.03 14.92
CA PHE A 92 -2.67 -9.36 14.78
C PHE A 92 -3.62 -9.40 13.58
N GLN A 93 -3.36 -10.30 12.62
CA GLN A 93 -4.13 -10.47 11.39
C GLN A 93 -4.18 -9.24 10.47
N ASP A 94 -3.19 -8.36 10.56
CA ASP A 94 -3.10 -7.15 9.72
C ASP A 94 -1.84 -7.12 8.85
N ARG A 95 -1.79 -6.19 7.90
CA ARG A 95 -0.65 -5.94 7.03
C ARG A 95 0.54 -5.38 7.81
N PRO A 96 1.77 -5.75 7.44
CA PRO A 96 2.96 -5.17 8.05
C PRO A 96 3.15 -3.70 7.65
N PHE A 97 3.73 -2.91 8.55
CA PHE A 97 4.11 -1.52 8.35
C PHE A 97 5.46 -1.21 9.01
N LEU A 98 6.05 -0.07 8.67
CA LEU A 98 7.36 0.34 9.19
C LEU A 98 7.22 1.10 10.51
N LEU A 99 8.05 0.77 11.48
CA LEU A 99 8.15 1.48 12.75
C LEU A 99 9.57 2.00 12.94
N TRP A 100 9.68 3.29 13.24
CA TRP A 100 10.94 4.00 13.40
C TRP A 100 11.27 4.16 14.89
N PHE A 101 12.47 3.77 15.29
CA PHE A 101 12.96 3.91 16.66
C PHE A 101 14.01 5.02 16.77
N GLN A 102 13.97 5.75 17.89
CA GLN A 102 15.09 6.60 18.31
C GLN A 102 16.22 5.73 18.87
N GLU A 103 17.46 6.24 18.83
CA GLU A 103 18.67 5.43 19.08
C GLU A 103 18.70 4.79 20.48
N ASP A 104 18.06 5.41 21.46
CA ASP A 104 17.98 4.96 22.85
C ASP A 104 16.97 3.83 23.10
N LEU A 105 16.08 3.57 22.15
CA LEU A 105 15.08 2.50 22.20
C LEU A 105 15.51 1.27 21.38
N THR A 106 16.76 1.22 20.94
CA THR A 106 17.33 0.09 20.18
C THR A 106 17.83 -1.06 21.06
N GLY A 107 17.15 -1.36 22.16
CA GLY A 107 17.36 -2.67 22.80
C GLY A 107 17.09 -3.78 21.79
N GLU A 108 17.64 -4.99 21.99
CA GLU A 108 17.54 -6.12 21.06
C GLU A 108 16.07 -6.55 20.88
N LEU A 109 15.35 -5.88 19.99
CA LEU A 109 14.12 -6.40 19.42
C LEU A 109 14.45 -7.75 18.78
N VAL A 110 13.60 -8.73 19.01
CA VAL A 110 13.78 -10.07 18.47
C VAL A 110 12.70 -10.30 17.43
N GLU A 111 13.11 -10.65 16.21
CA GLU A 111 12.19 -11.05 15.15
C GLU A 111 11.30 -12.22 15.60
N GLY A 112 10.04 -12.20 15.19
CA GLY A 112 8.98 -13.11 15.63
C GLY A 112 8.42 -12.81 17.02
N THR A 113 8.93 -11.81 17.75
CA THR A 113 8.45 -11.50 19.10
C THR A 113 7.40 -10.39 19.10
N PRO A 114 6.25 -10.58 19.78
CA PRO A 114 5.28 -9.52 20.01
C PRO A 114 5.71 -8.61 21.15
N TYR A 115 5.59 -7.30 20.91
CA TYR A 115 5.86 -6.25 21.88
C TYR A 115 4.66 -5.32 22.00
N VAL A 116 4.49 -4.74 23.18
CA VAL A 116 3.62 -3.58 23.40
C VAL A 116 4.45 -2.32 23.21
N PHE A 117 4.09 -1.52 22.22
CA PHE A 117 4.74 -0.24 21.90
C PHE A 117 3.92 0.90 22.47
N GLU A 118 4.56 1.74 23.29
CA GLU A 118 4.02 3.01 23.75
C GLU A 118 4.50 4.12 22.80
N PHE A 119 3.61 5.03 22.46
CA PHE A 119 3.93 6.11 21.53
C PHE A 119 3.34 7.43 22.01
N LYS A 120 3.92 8.52 21.53
CA LYS A 120 3.41 9.87 21.81
C LYS A 120 2.12 10.11 21.05
N THR A 121 1.11 10.64 21.74
CA THR A 121 -0.15 11.05 21.12
C THR A 121 0.08 11.99 19.94
N PHE A 122 -0.57 11.72 18.81
CA PHE A 122 -0.50 12.53 17.60
C PHE A 122 -1.90 12.69 16.97
N GLU A 123 -2.04 13.69 16.11
CA GLU A 123 -3.29 14.01 15.40
C GLU A 123 -3.03 13.99 13.88
N VAL A 124 -3.96 13.43 13.12
CA VAL A 124 -3.92 13.37 11.65
C VAL A 124 -5.21 13.92 11.06
N GLU A 125 -5.11 14.61 9.94
CA GLU A 125 -6.27 15.05 9.16
C GLU A 125 -6.84 13.85 8.41
N LEU A 126 -8.16 13.63 8.52
CA LEU A 126 -8.87 12.57 7.83
C LEU A 126 -9.51 13.09 6.55
N PRO A 127 -9.57 12.27 5.48
CA PRO A 127 -10.47 12.51 4.36
C PRO A 127 -11.92 12.47 4.84
N ALA A 128 -12.81 13.09 4.06
CA ALA A 128 -14.20 13.34 4.48
C ALA A 128 -15.05 12.07 4.67
N ASP A 129 -14.61 10.93 4.12
CA ASP A 129 -15.30 9.64 4.10
C ASP A 129 -14.67 8.58 5.01
N GLU A 130 -13.60 8.90 5.76
CA GLU A 130 -12.93 7.96 6.66
C GLU A 130 -13.55 7.97 8.06
N GLU A 131 -14.20 6.87 8.43
CA GLU A 131 -14.87 6.70 9.73
C GLU A 131 -14.04 5.90 10.75
N ASN A 132 -13.13 5.04 10.26
CA ASN A 132 -12.33 4.14 11.11
C ASN A 132 -10.87 4.15 10.66
N PRO A 133 -10.10 5.17 11.06
CA PRO A 133 -8.73 5.32 10.61
C PRO A 133 -7.81 4.32 11.30
N ASP A 134 -6.94 3.71 10.50
CA ASP A 134 -5.99 2.70 10.96
C ASP A 134 -4.62 3.31 11.26
N ILE A 135 -4.02 2.94 12.40
CA ILE A 135 -2.71 3.49 12.79
C ILE A 135 -1.60 3.13 11.79
N SER A 136 -1.71 1.98 11.11
CA SER A 136 -0.72 1.51 10.13
C SER A 136 -0.62 2.44 8.91
N ASP A 137 -1.69 3.20 8.62
CA ASP A 137 -1.71 4.20 7.53
C ASP A 137 -0.94 5.49 7.88
N TYR A 138 -0.67 5.72 9.17
CA TYR A 138 0.01 6.92 9.66
C TYR A 138 1.37 6.60 10.28
N MET A 139 2.06 5.59 9.76
CA MET A 139 3.35 5.10 10.30
C MET A 139 4.41 6.19 10.53
N TYR A 140 4.42 7.25 9.72
CA TYR A 140 5.35 8.38 9.83
C TYR A 140 5.06 9.31 11.03
N SER A 141 3.85 9.26 11.57
CA SER A 141 3.44 10.04 12.74
C SER A 141 3.71 9.32 14.06
N ILE A 142 4.04 8.02 14.01
CA ILE A 142 4.24 7.21 15.21
C ILE A 142 5.64 7.48 15.77
N GLU A 143 5.68 8.20 16.89
CA GLU A 143 6.89 8.39 17.68
C GLU A 143 6.87 7.43 18.87
N VAL A 144 7.52 6.28 18.75
CA VAL A 144 7.64 5.30 19.83
C VAL A 144 8.47 5.90 20.97
N THR A 145 7.95 5.82 22.18
CA THR A 145 8.61 6.35 23.39
C THR A 145 9.12 5.24 24.30
N ASN A 146 8.54 4.05 24.22
CA ASN A 146 8.93 2.90 25.02
C ASN A 146 8.37 1.60 24.41
N TYR A 147 8.91 0.47 24.81
CA TYR A 147 8.36 -0.83 24.47
C TYR A 147 8.69 -1.90 25.51
N ARG A 148 7.89 -2.96 25.55
CA ARG A 148 8.17 -4.17 26.34
C ARG A 148 7.62 -5.40 25.64
N VAL A 149 8.13 -6.59 25.99
CA VAL A 149 7.56 -7.85 25.51
C VAL A 149 6.09 -7.92 25.92
N ALA A 150 5.24 -8.36 24.99
CA ALA A 150 3.82 -8.52 25.23
C ALA A 150 3.56 -9.72 26.16
N GLU A 151 2.59 -9.58 27.07
CA GLU A 151 2.14 -10.68 27.91
C GLU A 151 1.23 -11.64 27.13
N GLU A 152 1.02 -12.87 27.61
CA GLU A 152 0.18 -13.87 26.92
C GLU A 152 -1.26 -13.38 26.68
N ASN A 153 -1.79 -12.54 27.58
CA ASN A 153 -3.11 -11.92 27.49
C ASN A 153 -3.11 -10.61 26.67
N GLU A 154 -2.04 -10.28 25.98
CA GLU A 154 -1.89 -9.07 25.15
C GLU A 154 -1.51 -9.42 23.70
N ILE A 155 -1.70 -10.67 23.29
CA ILE A 155 -1.36 -11.20 21.96
C ILE A 155 -2.63 -11.76 21.31
N GLY A 156 -2.63 -11.85 19.98
CA GLY A 156 -3.74 -12.46 19.25
C GLY A 156 -4.98 -11.58 19.27
N LEU A 157 -6.13 -12.17 19.58
CA LEU A 157 -7.39 -11.44 19.73
C LEU A 157 -7.40 -10.50 20.94
N ALA A 158 -6.46 -10.66 21.88
CA ALA A 158 -6.30 -9.78 23.04
C ALA A 158 -5.21 -8.70 22.82
N SER A 159 -4.69 -8.60 21.60
CA SER A 159 -3.73 -7.55 21.21
C SER A 159 -4.25 -6.17 21.58
N LYS A 160 -3.37 -5.33 22.13
CA LYS A 160 -3.71 -3.92 22.34
C LYS A 160 -3.82 -3.22 21.00
N LEU A 161 -4.85 -2.41 20.86
CA LEU A 161 -5.00 -1.46 19.78
C LEU A 161 -4.86 -0.05 20.36
N PRO A 162 -4.37 0.91 19.57
CA PRO A 162 -4.32 2.29 20.01
C PRO A 162 -5.75 2.81 20.24
N THR A 163 -5.87 3.78 21.14
CA THR A 163 -7.11 4.53 21.26
C THR A 163 -7.19 5.54 20.12
N VAL A 164 -8.32 5.53 19.41
CA VAL A 164 -8.60 6.44 18.30
C VAL A 164 -9.82 7.28 18.65
N GLU A 165 -9.66 8.61 18.63
CA GLU A 165 -10.75 9.56 18.87
C GLU A 165 -10.91 10.49 17.67
N ILE A 166 -12.12 10.57 17.12
CA ILE A 166 -12.44 11.51 16.05
C ILE A 166 -12.66 12.90 16.66
N VAL A 167 -11.81 13.84 16.29
CA VAL A 167 -11.82 15.23 16.74
C VAL A 167 -12.22 16.12 15.57
N SER A 168 -13.44 16.64 15.57
CA SER A 168 -13.89 17.59 14.55
C SER A 168 -13.61 19.02 15.02
N LYS A 169 -12.85 19.80 14.25
CA LYS A 169 -12.53 21.21 14.53
C LYS A 169 -13.34 22.15 13.66
#